data_AF-A0A419FQ12-F1
#
_entry.id   AF-A0A419FQ12-F1
#
_cell.length_a   1.000
_cell.length_b   1.000
_cell.length_c   1.000
_cell.angle_alpha   90.00
_cell.angle_beta   90.00
_cell.angle_gamma   90.00
#
_symmetry.space_group_name_H-M   'P 1'
#
loop_
_entity.id
_entity.type
_entity.pdbx_description
1 polymer ?
#
loop_
_entity_poly.entity_id
_entity_poly.type
_entity_poly.pdbx_seq_one_letter_code
_entity_poly.pdbx_strand_id
1 'polypeptide(L)' 'MEKTIDCPKCKTKMKKLKKNGVVLDICSKCRGMWVDAHEIQKLLKVEK' A
#
# COMPACT_ATOMS: atom_id res chain seq x y z
N MET A 1 -17.66 7.01 3.69
CA MET A 1 -17.51 5.56 3.46
C MET A 1 -16.02 5.28 3.25
N GLU A 2 -15.34 4.67 4.22
CA GLU A 2 -13.91 4.36 4.13
C GLU A 2 -13.68 3.17 3.19
N LYS A 3 -12.98 3.39 2.08
CA LYS A 3 -12.49 2.30 1.24
C LYS A 3 -11.51 1.46 2.06
N THR A 4 -11.94 0.24 2.38
CA THR A 4 -11.12 -0.82 2.97
C THR A 4 -10.78 -1.80 1.84
N ILE A 5 -9.49 -2.05 1.65
CA ILE A 5 -8.99 -2.99 0.65
C ILE A 5 -8.66 -4.31 1.36
N ASP A 6 -9.12 -5.40 0.77
CA ASP A 6 -8.71 -6.74 1.17
C ASP A 6 -7.53 -7.18 0.32
N CYS A 7 -6.57 -7.85 0.93
CA CYS A 7 -5.40 -8.35 0.22
C CYS A 7 -5.83 -9.37 -0.85
N PRO A 8 -5.48 -9.20 -2.13
CA PRO A 8 -5.90 -10.13 -3.20
C PRO A 8 -5.33 -11.53 -3.01
N LYS A 9 -4.18 -11.67 -2.32
CA LYS A 9 -3.50 -12.95 -2.11
C LYS A 9 -4.14 -13.79 -1.00
N CYS A 10 -4.59 -13.16 0.08
CA CYS A 10 -5.02 -13.87 1.30
C CYS A 10 -6.33 -13.37 1.90
N LYS A 11 -7.02 -12.45 1.21
CA LYS A 11 -8.32 -11.86 1.58
C LYS A 11 -8.36 -11.27 3.00
N THR A 12 -7.19 -10.90 3.53
CA THR A 12 -7.05 -10.28 4.85
C THR A 12 -7.15 -8.78 4.71
N LYS A 13 -7.87 -8.11 5.64
CA LYS A 13 -7.97 -6.66 5.68
C LYS A 13 -6.59 -6.02 5.72
N MET A 14 -6.32 -5.11 4.79
CA MET A 14 -5.06 -4.37 4.74
C MET A 14 -5.08 -3.23 5.75
N LYS A 15 -3.89 -2.89 6.27
CA LYS A 15 -3.69 -1.77 7.19
C LYS A 15 -3.05 -0.61 6.44
N LYS A 16 -3.57 0.60 6.64
CA LYS A 16 -2.97 1.83 6.11
C LYS A 16 -1.76 2.23 6.95
N LEU A 17 -0.61 2.32 6.31
CA LEU A 17 0.62 2.87 6.85
C LEU A 17 0.90 4.20 6.18
N LYS A 18 0.89 5.29 6.95
CA LYS A 18 1.26 6.61 6.45
C LYS A 18 2.73 6.88 6.74
N LYS A 19 3.56 7.07 5.70
CA LYS A 19 4.98 7.39 5.83
C LYS A 19 5.37 8.49 4.85
N ASN A 20 6.03 9.54 5.33
CA ASN A 20 6.49 10.68 4.52
C ASN A 20 5.41 11.28 3.60
N GLY A 21 4.16 11.33 4.08
CA GLY A 21 3.03 11.84 3.30
C GLY A 21 2.40 10.84 2.32
N VAL A 22 2.98 9.65 2.16
CA VAL A 22 2.44 8.56 1.33
C VAL A 22 1.61 7.61 2.19
N VAL A 23 0.45 7.20 1.69
CA VAL A 23 -0.42 6.19 2.33
C VAL A 23 -0.22 4.87 1.61
N LEU A 24 0.31 3.88 2.31
CA LEU A 24 0.53 2.53 1.78
C LEU A 24 -0.43 1.57 2.45
N ASP A 25 -1.08 0.71 1.68
CA ASP A 25 -1.84 -0.40 2.23
C ASP A 25 -0.92 -1.62 2.36
N ILE A 26 -0.76 -2.15 3.57
CA ILE A 26 0.11 -3.30 3.86
C ILE A 26 -0.72 -4.43 4.46
N CYS A 27 -0.52 -5.64 3.94
CA CYS A 27 -1.12 -6.85 4.48
C CYS A 27 -0.28 -7.41 5.64
N SER A 28 -0.89 -7.55 6.81
CA SER A 28 -0.22 -8.12 8.00
C SER A 28 0.10 -9.61 7.88
N LYS A 29 -0.57 -10.35 6.99
CA LYS A 29 -0.44 -11.81 6.88
C LYS A 29 0.61 -12.21 5.85
N CYS A 30 0.49 -11.70 4.62
CA CYS A 30 1.38 -12.08 3.53
C CYS A 30 2.51 -11.07 3.26
N ARG A 31 2.53 -9.93 3.97
CA ARG A 31 3.46 -8.80 3.78
C ARG A 31 3.37 -8.15 2.40
N GLY A 32 2.29 -8.38 1.65
CA GLY A 32 2.03 -7.70 0.39
C GLY A 32 1.73 -6.21 0.60
N MET A 33 2.22 -5.37 -0.30
CA MET A 33 1.98 -3.93 -0.32
C MET A 33 1.11 -3.59 -1.52
N TRP A 34 0.09 -2.76 -1.31
CA TRP A 34 -0.76 -2.23 -2.36
C TRP A 34 -0.47 -0.74 -2.48
N VAL A 35 -0.08 -0.33 -3.68
CA VAL A 35 0.33 1.03 -4.04
C VAL A 35 -0.44 1.39 -5.31
N ASP A 36 -1.02 2.59 -5.36
CA ASP A 36 -1.63 3.07 -6.59
C ASP A 36 -0.53 3.31 -7.64
N ALA A 37 -0.78 2.89 -8.88
CA ALA A 37 0.14 3.07 -10.00
C ALA A 37 0.59 4.53 -10.19
N HIS A 38 -0.24 5.50 -9.82
CA HIS A 38 0.09 6.94 -9.89
C HIS A 38 1.07 7.39 -8.79
N GLU A 39 1.22 6.64 -7.69
CA GLU A 39 2.16 6.95 -6.61
C GLU A 39 3.54 6.28 -6.82
N ILE A 40 3.59 5.19 -7.59
CA ILE A 40 4.82 4.45 -7.89
C ILE A 40 5.85 5.35 -8.60
N GLN A 41 5.43 6.27 -9.47
CA GLN A 41 6.36 7.23 -10.12
C GLN A 41 7.02 8.20 -9.14
N LYS A 42 6.41 8.48 -7.97
CA LYS A 42 7.01 9.32 -6.93
C LYS A 42 7.98 8.52 -6.04
N LEU A 43 7.69 7.24 -5.80
CA LEU A 43 8.56 6.35 -5.00
C LEU A 43 9.81 5.89 -5.77
N LEU A 44 9.71 5.63 -7.07
CA LEU A 44 10.83 5.16 -7.89
C LEU A 44 11.80 6.27 -8.31
N LYS A 45 11.51 7.54 -8.04
CA LYS A 45 12.47 8.65 -8.26
C LYS A 45 13.54 8.76 -7.16
N VAL A 46 13.55 7.84 -6.20
CA VAL A 46 14.59 7.75 -5.16
C VAL A 46 15.70 6.80 -5.63
N GLU A 47 16.35 7.12 -6.74
CA GLU A 47 17.67 6.56 -7.09
C GLU A 47 18.51 7.66 -7.75
N LYS A 48 19.41 8.25 -6.95
CA LYS A 48 20.70 8.77 -7.38
C LYS A 48 21.73 8.43 -6.30
#